data_AF-E1ZD96-F1
#
_entry.id   AF-E1ZD96-F1
#
_cell.length_a   1.000
_cell.length_b   1.000
_cell.length_c   1.000
_cell.angle_alpha   90.00
_cell.angle_beta   90.00
_cell.angle_gamma   90.00
#
_symmetry.space_group_name_H-M   'P 1'
#
loop_
_entity.id
_entity.type
_entity.pdbx_description
1 polymer ?
#
loop_
_entity_poly.entity_id
_entity_poly.type
_entity_poly.pdbx_seq_one_letter_code
_entity_poly.pdbx_strand_id
1 'polypeptide(L)'
;MRPPVKNGNNRRPRGWIVIVTGLLLAGGVYKWAAREGHTLARSGLTPAKQEEAGLTATEQEEAGTTAVEQEEAGTTAAEQEGADSSAAEQEEAATADQGGGSLRSAQEEGAGMAAAEEGQGAELSAAEGQEEVPGLNEDEEYKQAMASEKVLEAAERQEQEEHAQARAQQQWDALAVHRPDWSEACTEPPCSGIYSKLEDGSPLPSVPWAGLIGEDAWLQKNLFFEKKGGFFLGFGCAAKDACSAAWFAQAAGWKGLLVEGDPGEYKGVVESFPDAIGVNAAVCTDQQTVRYHSDGTWGGVWDFMPEAYRQEHHPEDTEDGMAEVECTPLQVILNKLGIDAIDLLVVDVNGGELEVLQSLDFGRVAVKVVVAAIEVLDGVAQHELAAQLSAAGFQPVAKASGSEMAEKLAVFVHESAWPQLKHAPDVEKVEL
;
A
#
# COMPACT_ATOMS: atom_id res chain seq x y z
N MET A 1 28.22 63.07 8.27
CA MET A 1 27.76 63.51 9.60
C MET A 1 26.70 62.52 10.10
N ARG A 2 27.01 61.71 11.12
CA ARG A 2 26.04 61.20 12.13
C ARG A 2 25.87 62.33 13.18
N PRO A 3 24.77 62.47 13.97
CA PRO A 3 24.20 61.44 14.90
C PRO A 3 22.67 61.66 15.18
N PRO A 4 22.03 61.25 16.32
CA PRO A 4 22.36 60.27 17.36
C PRO A 4 21.28 59.19 17.65
N VAL A 5 21.74 58.16 18.39
CA VAL A 5 21.00 57.07 19.04
C VAL A 5 20.38 57.53 20.37
N LYS A 6 19.20 57.00 20.74
CA LYS A 6 18.83 56.79 22.15
C LYS A 6 18.20 55.41 22.37
N ASN A 7 18.80 54.70 23.32
CA ASN A 7 18.43 53.40 23.85
C ASN A 7 17.17 53.48 24.73
N GLY A 8 16.32 52.45 24.65
CA GLY A 8 15.28 52.13 25.61
C GLY A 8 15.29 50.63 25.87
N ASN A 9 15.94 50.23 26.95
CA ASN A 9 16.15 48.86 27.39
C ASN A 9 14.89 48.37 28.13
N ASN A 10 14.28 47.25 27.71
CA ASN A 10 13.46 46.45 28.63
C ASN A 10 13.62 44.96 28.29
N ARG A 11 14.31 44.24 29.17
CA ARG A 11 14.48 42.79 29.15
C ARG A 11 13.42 42.12 30.03
N ARG A 12 12.86 41.01 29.55
CA ARG A 12 12.60 39.68 30.18
C ARG A 12 11.32 39.04 29.59
N PRO A 13 11.14 37.70 29.64
CA PRO A 13 12.05 36.62 29.25
C PRO A 13 11.42 35.67 28.18
N ARG A 14 12.25 34.84 27.56
CA ARG A 14 11.83 33.69 26.74
C ARG A 14 11.25 32.60 27.66
N GLY A 15 10.18 31.93 27.21
CA GLY A 15 9.83 30.62 27.73
C GLY A 15 8.37 30.18 27.51
N TRP A 16 8.23 29.00 26.89
CA TRP A 16 7.14 28.05 27.06
C TRP A 16 5.77 28.42 26.48
N ILE A 17 5.53 28.00 25.24
CA ILE A 17 4.30 27.40 24.70
C ILE A 17 4.73 26.79 23.37
N VAL A 18 4.84 25.46 23.29
CA VAL A 18 4.68 24.53 22.15
C VAL A 18 5.42 23.23 22.52
N ILE A 19 4.99 22.55 23.60
CA ILE A 19 5.24 21.11 23.84
C ILE A 19 4.11 20.63 24.75
N VAL A 20 2.87 20.56 24.25
CA VAL A 20 1.79 19.82 24.95
C VAL A 20 0.91 19.07 23.95
N THR A 21 0.77 19.56 22.71
CA THR A 21 -0.13 18.94 21.72
C THR A 21 0.44 17.68 21.04
N GLY A 22 1.77 17.55 20.91
CA GLY A 22 2.39 16.37 20.28
C GLY A 22 2.44 15.11 21.16
N LEU A 23 2.55 15.27 22.48
CA LEU A 23 2.66 14.15 23.43
C LEU A 23 1.30 13.46 23.69
N LEU A 24 0.20 14.20 23.62
CA LEU A 24 -1.15 13.65 23.82
C LEU A 24 -1.60 12.76 22.65
N LEU A 25 -1.16 13.06 21.42
CA LEU A 25 -1.45 12.24 20.23
C LEU A 25 -0.65 10.94 20.24
N ALA A 26 0.64 10.99 20.59
CA ALA A 26 1.45 9.80 20.75
C ALA A 26 0.88 8.88 21.85
N GLY A 27 0.58 9.43 23.04
CA GLY A 27 0.03 8.65 24.14
C GLY A 27 -1.33 8.00 23.85
N GLY A 28 -2.16 8.62 23.01
CA GLY A 28 -3.44 8.06 22.56
C GLY A 28 -3.26 6.86 21.63
N VAL A 29 -2.32 6.95 20.69
CA VAL A 29 -2.02 5.87 19.73
C VAL A 29 -1.40 4.65 20.44
N TYR A 30 -0.52 4.86 21.42
CA TYR A 30 0.09 3.75 22.16
C TYR A 30 -0.89 3.07 23.12
N LYS A 31 -1.80 3.82 23.75
CA LYS A 31 -2.88 3.25 24.57
C LYS A 31 -3.89 2.44 23.75
N TRP A 32 -4.09 2.80 22.48
CA TRP A 32 -4.90 2.01 21.56
C TRP A 32 -4.19 0.70 21.19
N ALA A 33 -2.90 0.75 20.83
CA ALA A 33 -2.13 -0.44 20.42
C ALA A 33 -1.97 -1.49 21.55
N ALA A 34 -1.80 -1.05 22.81
CA ALA A 34 -1.71 -1.96 23.96
C ALA A 34 -3.05 -2.69 24.26
N ARG A 35 -4.18 -2.04 23.97
CA ARG A 35 -5.53 -2.56 24.24
C ARG A 35 -5.98 -3.60 23.21
N GLU A 36 -5.39 -3.58 22.02
CA GLU A 36 -5.62 -4.50 20.89
C GLU A 36 -4.63 -5.70 20.88
N GLY A 37 -3.77 -5.86 21.91
CA GLY A 37 -2.88 -7.00 22.03
C GLY A 37 -1.68 -7.02 21.05
N HIS A 38 -1.35 -5.88 20.44
CA HIS A 38 -0.14 -5.75 19.64
C HIS A 38 1.08 -5.60 20.57
N THR A 39 1.95 -6.63 20.63
CA THR A 39 3.18 -6.58 21.43
C THR A 39 4.10 -5.45 20.97
N LEU A 40 4.32 -4.45 21.82
CA LEU A 40 5.23 -3.30 21.60
C LEU A 40 6.72 -3.69 21.51
N ALA A 41 7.07 -4.97 21.66
CA ALA A 41 8.41 -5.52 21.59
C ALA A 41 9.13 -5.33 20.23
N ARG A 42 8.47 -4.82 19.19
CA ARG A 42 9.09 -4.48 17.89
C ARG A 42 9.39 -2.99 17.68
N SER A 43 9.10 -2.14 18.66
CA SER A 43 9.27 -0.68 18.52
C SER A 43 10.68 -0.15 18.85
N GLY A 44 11.59 -0.99 19.35
CA GLY A 44 12.97 -0.59 19.70
C GLY A 44 13.07 0.49 20.80
N LEU A 45 11.97 0.76 21.51
CA LEU A 45 11.93 1.74 22.60
C LEU A 45 12.54 1.15 23.87
N THR A 46 13.55 1.83 24.42
CA THR A 46 14.17 1.45 25.68
C THR A 46 13.21 1.68 26.86
N PRO A 47 13.32 0.91 27.96
CA PRO A 47 12.45 1.06 29.14
C PRO A 47 12.38 2.50 29.69
N ALA A 48 13.49 3.24 29.66
CA ALA A 48 13.54 4.65 30.08
C ALA A 48 12.63 5.58 29.24
N LYS A 49 12.43 5.29 27.96
CA LYS A 49 11.54 6.07 27.08
C LYS A 49 10.06 5.69 27.26
N GLN A 50 9.78 4.50 27.79
CA GLN A 50 8.43 4.06 28.11
C GLN A 50 7.91 4.71 29.41
N GLU A 51 8.80 4.94 30.38
CA GLU A 51 8.50 5.68 31.62
C GLU A 51 8.23 7.17 31.34
N GLU A 52 9.01 7.79 30.44
CA GLU A 52 8.79 9.18 29.99
C GLU A 52 7.45 9.35 29.24
N ALA A 53 6.93 8.27 28.66
CA ALA A 53 5.61 8.23 28.01
C ALA A 53 4.44 7.97 28.99
N GLY A 54 4.71 7.75 30.28
CA GLY A 54 3.70 7.63 31.33
C GLY A 54 3.00 6.27 31.42
N LEU A 55 3.65 5.19 30.97
CA LEU A 55 3.15 3.82 31.10
C LEU A 55 3.35 3.30 32.54
N THR A 56 2.37 2.57 33.06
CA THR A 56 2.42 1.96 34.39
C THR A 56 3.20 0.63 34.37
N ALA A 57 3.73 0.21 35.52
CA ALA A 57 4.50 -1.04 35.64
C ALA A 57 3.68 -2.28 35.20
N THR A 58 2.37 -2.26 35.41
CA THR A 58 1.45 -3.34 35.01
C THR A 58 1.29 -3.41 33.48
N GLU A 59 1.25 -2.26 32.81
CA GLU A 59 1.21 -2.18 31.32
C GLU A 59 2.54 -2.61 30.68
N GLN A 60 3.66 -2.50 31.40
CA GLN A 60 4.96 -2.97 30.94
C GLN A 60 5.13 -4.50 31.06
N GLU A 61 4.47 -5.11 32.06
CA GLU A 61 4.46 -6.56 32.27
C GLU A 61 3.58 -7.28 31.24
N GLU A 62 2.40 -6.72 30.91
CA GLU A 62 1.53 -7.23 29.83
C GLU A 62 2.19 -7.11 28.43
N ALA A 63 3.16 -6.20 28.27
CA ALA A 63 3.94 -6.05 27.03
C ALA A 63 5.09 -7.06 26.88
N GLY A 64 5.27 -7.99 27.84
CA GLY A 64 6.20 -9.11 27.74
C GLY A 64 7.67 -8.79 28.07
N THR A 65 7.94 -7.73 28.84
CA THR A 65 9.29 -7.45 29.34
C THR A 65 9.69 -8.44 30.44
N THR A 66 10.92 -8.93 30.43
CA THR A 66 11.36 -9.94 31.40
C THR A 66 11.83 -9.28 32.71
N ALA A 67 11.62 -9.96 33.85
CA ALA A 67 12.02 -9.46 35.18
C ALA A 67 13.51 -9.08 35.29
N VAL A 68 14.36 -9.63 34.43
CA VAL A 68 15.80 -9.31 34.35
C VAL A 68 16.06 -7.92 33.78
N GLU A 69 15.23 -7.45 32.84
CA GLU A 69 15.36 -6.12 32.20
C GLU A 69 14.89 -4.98 33.12
N GLN A 70 14.01 -5.28 34.08
CA GLN A 70 13.55 -4.33 35.10
C GLN A 70 14.59 -4.11 36.22
N GLU A 71 15.44 -5.11 36.48
CA GLU A 71 16.48 -5.04 37.51
C GLU A 71 17.69 -4.22 37.06
N GLU A 72 18.06 -4.26 35.77
CA GLU A 72 19.14 -3.42 35.19
C GLU A 72 18.79 -1.92 35.11
N ALA A 73 17.51 -1.55 35.23
CA ALA A 73 17.03 -0.17 35.23
C ALA A 73 17.04 0.52 36.61
N GLY A 74 17.45 -0.17 37.68
CA GLY A 74 17.68 0.45 38.98
C GLY A 74 16.42 0.81 39.78
N THR A 75 15.35 0.02 39.65
CA THR A 75 14.16 0.18 40.50
C THR A 75 14.39 -0.52 41.85
N THR A 76 14.66 0.26 42.90
CA THR A 76 14.66 -0.29 44.26
C THR A 76 13.23 -0.54 44.71
N ALA A 77 12.93 -1.78 45.10
CA ALA A 77 11.71 -2.18 45.77
C ALA A 77 11.48 -1.34 47.04
N ALA A 78 10.58 -0.36 46.97
CA ALA A 78 10.07 0.36 48.13
C ALA A 78 8.69 0.96 47.82
N GLU A 79 7.71 0.12 47.49
CA GLU A 79 6.28 0.42 47.68
C GLU A 79 5.45 -0.88 47.55
N GLN A 80 5.73 -1.83 48.43
CA GLN A 80 4.82 -2.95 48.73
C GLN A 80 4.70 -3.11 50.24
N GLU A 81 3.64 -2.56 50.82
CA GLU A 81 3.04 -3.09 52.04
C GLU A 81 1.55 -3.30 51.77
N GLY A 82 1.10 -4.56 51.90
CA GLY A 82 -0.32 -4.88 52.07
C GLY A 82 -0.78 -6.19 51.44
N ALA A 83 -0.45 -7.32 52.09
CA ALA A 83 -1.31 -8.48 52.37
C ALA A 83 -2.07 -9.19 51.21
N ASP A 84 -2.17 -10.51 51.09
CA ASP A 84 -1.71 -11.70 51.82
C ASP A 84 -2.23 -12.92 51.04
N SER A 85 -1.55 -14.07 51.16
CA SER A 85 -2.00 -15.45 50.82
C SER A 85 -2.31 -15.80 49.35
N SER A 86 -1.91 -16.94 48.78
CA SER A 86 -1.22 -18.14 49.26
C SER A 86 -0.78 -18.97 48.05
N ALA A 87 0.41 -19.55 48.14
CA ALA A 87 0.96 -20.55 47.23
C ALA A 87 0.41 -21.96 47.52
N ALA A 88 0.35 -22.82 46.49
CA ALA A 88 0.63 -24.27 46.52
C ALA A 88 0.41 -24.86 45.11
N GLU A 89 1.45 -25.28 44.38
CA GLU A 89 2.11 -26.62 44.35
C GLU A 89 1.76 -27.40 43.06
N GLN A 90 2.75 -27.60 42.18
CA GLN A 90 3.40 -28.88 41.76
C GLN A 90 2.73 -29.55 40.53
N GLU A 91 3.37 -29.60 39.36
CA GLU A 91 4.38 -30.58 38.89
C GLU A 91 3.92 -32.05 38.93
N GLU A 92 3.71 -32.71 37.78
CA GLU A 92 4.58 -33.76 37.23
C GLU A 92 4.00 -34.52 36.01
N ALA A 93 4.93 -34.91 35.11
CA ALA A 93 5.06 -36.16 34.33
C ALA A 93 4.00 -36.52 33.24
N ALA A 94 4.36 -36.61 31.94
CA ALA A 94 5.07 -37.72 31.25
C ALA A 94 4.21 -39.02 31.22
N THR A 95 4.03 -39.83 30.17
CA THR A 95 4.71 -40.12 28.89
C THR A 95 3.92 -41.25 28.20
N ALA A 96 4.06 -41.38 26.87
CA ALA A 96 3.86 -42.60 26.03
C ALA A 96 2.40 -43.15 25.95
N ASP A 97 1.92 -43.74 24.86
CA ASP A 97 2.55 -44.69 23.96
C ASP A 97 1.75 -44.81 22.63
N GLN A 98 2.41 -45.38 21.63
CA GLN A 98 2.02 -45.59 20.25
C GLN A 98 1.04 -46.75 20.04
N GLY A 99 0.43 -46.76 18.85
CA GLY A 99 -0.20 -47.92 18.20
C GLY A 99 -1.53 -47.50 17.56
N GLY A 100 -1.77 -47.55 16.25
CA GLY A 100 -1.28 -48.45 15.22
C GLY A 100 -2.49 -49.21 14.65
N GLY A 101 -2.75 -49.09 13.34
CA GLY A 101 -3.73 -49.90 12.59
C GLY A 101 -5.03 -49.15 12.22
N SER A 102 -5.23 -48.61 11.01
CA SER A 102 -5.31 -49.22 9.68
C SER A 102 -6.73 -49.73 9.30
N LEU A 103 -7.25 -49.13 8.22
CA LEU A 103 -8.14 -49.66 7.16
C LEU A 103 -9.66 -49.39 7.18
N ARG A 104 -10.05 -48.72 6.07
CA ARG A 104 -11.17 -49.01 5.13
C ARG A 104 -12.58 -48.63 5.63
N SER A 105 -13.50 -48.14 4.81
CA SER A 105 -13.57 -47.88 3.36
C SER A 105 -14.94 -47.29 3.01
N ALA A 106 -14.99 -46.60 1.85
CA ALA A 106 -16.11 -46.57 0.89
C ALA A 106 -17.36 -45.76 1.28
N GLN A 107 -17.64 -44.68 0.52
CA GLN A 107 -18.59 -44.64 -0.63
C GLN A 107 -19.98 -44.19 -0.16
N GLU A 108 -20.81 -43.47 -0.89
CA GLU A 108 -20.77 -42.62 -2.08
C GLU A 108 -22.24 -42.17 -2.25
N GLU A 109 -22.48 -41.08 -2.99
CA GLU A 109 -23.78 -40.68 -3.56
C GLU A 109 -24.86 -40.16 -2.59
N GLY A 110 -25.67 -39.16 -2.91
CA GLY A 110 -25.95 -38.49 -4.18
C GLY A 110 -27.43 -38.07 -4.22
N ALA A 111 -27.73 -37.00 -4.96
CA ALA A 111 -29.05 -36.43 -5.29
C ALA A 111 -29.80 -35.73 -4.14
N GLY A 112 -30.38 -34.53 -4.27
CA GLY A 112 -30.80 -33.76 -5.45
C GLY A 112 -32.32 -33.75 -5.55
N MET A 113 -32.97 -32.60 -5.31
CA MET A 113 -34.30 -32.16 -5.80
C MET A 113 -34.76 -30.94 -4.97
N ALA A 114 -35.01 -29.77 -5.54
CA ALA A 114 -36.08 -29.36 -6.48
C ALA A 114 -37.35 -28.85 -5.74
N ALA A 115 -37.86 -27.76 -6.29
CA ALA A 115 -38.88 -26.86 -5.79
C ALA A 115 -40.32 -27.44 -5.76
N ALA A 116 -41.18 -26.81 -4.96
CA ALA A 116 -42.66 -26.82 -5.06
C ALA A 116 -43.14 -25.40 -4.66
N GLU A 117 -43.71 -24.60 -5.55
CA GLU A 117 -45.11 -24.55 -6.03
C GLU A 117 -46.16 -24.10 -5.01
N GLU A 118 -46.92 -23.08 -5.44
CA GLU A 118 -48.03 -22.42 -4.77
C GLU A 118 -49.31 -23.27 -4.72
N GLY A 119 -50.10 -23.03 -3.68
CA GLY A 119 -51.56 -22.99 -3.79
C GLY A 119 -52.33 -23.82 -2.76
N GLN A 120 -53.01 -23.14 -1.84
CA GLN A 120 -54.48 -23.15 -1.70
C GLN A 120 -54.90 -22.59 -0.34
N GLY A 121 -55.88 -21.68 -0.38
CA GLY A 121 -56.54 -21.13 0.80
C GLY A 121 -57.36 -22.17 1.55
N ALA A 122 -57.31 -22.10 2.87
CA ALA A 122 -58.22 -22.77 3.78
C ALA A 122 -58.67 -21.80 4.87
N GLU A 123 -59.94 -21.95 5.25
CA GLU A 123 -60.77 -21.07 6.05
C GLU A 123 -60.18 -20.72 7.43
N LEU A 124 -60.34 -19.44 7.80
CA LEU A 124 -60.18 -18.95 9.17
C LEU A 124 -61.34 -19.46 10.05
N SER A 125 -61.11 -20.56 10.76
CA SER A 125 -61.85 -20.87 11.98
C SER A 125 -61.03 -20.42 13.19
N ALA A 126 -61.56 -19.46 13.95
CA ALA A 126 -61.00 -19.05 15.24
C ALA A 126 -61.00 -20.24 16.21
N ALA A 127 -59.85 -20.87 16.36
CA ALA A 127 -59.53 -21.69 17.53
C ALA A 127 -58.61 -20.85 18.41
N GLU A 128 -59.16 -20.36 19.52
CA GLU A 128 -58.38 -19.85 20.65
C GLU A 128 -57.62 -21.03 21.26
N GLY A 129 -56.48 -21.35 20.68
CA GLY A 129 -55.42 -22.12 21.29
C GLY A 129 -54.25 -21.18 21.53
N GLN A 130 -53.95 -20.89 22.78
CA GLN A 130 -52.67 -20.33 23.16
C GLN A 130 -51.61 -21.40 22.85
N GLU A 131 -51.05 -21.40 21.64
CA GLU A 131 -49.70 -21.94 21.46
C GLU A 131 -48.76 -20.95 22.15
N GLU A 132 -48.32 -21.31 23.35
CA GLU A 132 -47.13 -20.72 23.95
C GLU A 132 -45.98 -20.91 22.95
N VAL A 133 -45.58 -19.81 22.30
CA VAL A 133 -44.28 -19.76 21.64
C VAL A 133 -43.26 -20.11 22.72
N PRO A 134 -42.43 -21.17 22.54
CA PRO A 134 -41.42 -21.51 23.53
C PRO A 134 -40.57 -20.27 23.79
N GLY A 135 -40.55 -19.80 25.04
CA GLY A 135 -39.65 -18.73 25.43
C GLY A 135 -38.23 -19.19 25.16
N LEU A 136 -37.55 -18.49 24.24
CA LEU A 136 -36.13 -18.70 24.00
C LEU A 136 -35.40 -18.47 25.34
N ASN A 137 -34.45 -19.34 25.67
CA ASN A 137 -33.62 -19.09 26.84
C ASN A 137 -32.73 -17.85 26.56
N GLU A 138 -32.25 -17.18 27.62
CA GLU A 138 -31.45 -15.95 27.51
C GLU A 138 -30.22 -16.13 26.58
N ASP A 139 -29.66 -17.34 26.50
CA ASP A 139 -28.56 -17.69 25.60
C ASP A 139 -28.97 -17.74 24.11
N GLU A 140 -30.19 -18.17 23.79
CA GLU A 140 -30.74 -18.20 22.44
C GLU A 140 -31.16 -16.80 21.97
N GLU A 141 -31.73 -15.97 22.86
CA GLU A 141 -32.01 -14.56 22.57
C GLU A 141 -30.72 -13.78 22.29
N TYR A 142 -29.66 -14.01 23.09
CA TYR A 142 -28.35 -13.40 22.86
C TYR A 142 -27.74 -13.84 21.53
N LYS A 143 -27.80 -15.14 21.19
CA LYS A 143 -27.30 -15.64 19.90
C LYS A 143 -28.07 -15.07 18.71
N GLN A 144 -29.39 -14.91 18.83
CA GLN A 144 -30.20 -14.28 17.79
C GLN A 144 -29.86 -12.80 17.64
N ALA A 145 -29.69 -12.06 18.74
CA ALA A 145 -29.28 -10.65 18.68
C ALA A 145 -27.91 -10.46 18.00
N MET A 146 -26.90 -11.27 18.35
CA MET A 146 -25.59 -11.24 17.71
C MET A 146 -25.65 -11.63 16.22
N ALA A 147 -26.53 -12.58 15.85
CA ALA A 147 -26.74 -12.93 14.45
C ALA A 147 -27.40 -11.80 13.66
N SER A 148 -28.38 -11.11 14.26
CA SER A 148 -29.03 -9.93 13.66
C SER A 148 -28.06 -8.76 13.50
N GLU A 149 -27.19 -8.50 14.47
CA GLU A 149 -26.13 -7.48 14.38
C GLU A 149 -25.15 -7.79 13.24
N LYS A 150 -24.66 -9.02 13.13
CA LYS A 150 -23.79 -9.43 12.01
C LYS A 150 -24.43 -9.28 10.64
N VAL A 151 -25.74 -9.55 10.53
CA VAL A 151 -26.50 -9.35 9.29
C VAL A 151 -26.61 -7.87 8.95
N LEU A 152 -26.84 -7.01 9.94
CA LEU A 152 -26.88 -5.56 9.76
C LEU A 152 -25.50 -5.03 9.31
N GLU A 153 -24.43 -5.41 10.00
CA GLU A 153 -23.06 -5.03 9.64
C GLU A 153 -22.64 -5.52 8.24
N ALA A 154 -23.12 -6.68 7.81
CA ALA A 154 -22.87 -7.19 6.46
C ALA A 154 -23.65 -6.37 5.41
N ALA A 155 -24.89 -6.01 5.69
CA ALA A 155 -25.71 -5.17 4.81
C ALA A 155 -25.13 -3.75 4.67
N GLU A 156 -24.69 -3.14 5.78
CA GLU A 156 -24.03 -1.83 5.76
C GLU A 156 -22.73 -1.86 4.96
N ARG A 157 -21.92 -2.92 5.09
CA ARG A 157 -20.71 -3.12 4.27
C ARG A 157 -21.06 -3.25 2.79
N GLN A 158 -22.07 -4.04 2.45
CA GLN A 158 -22.50 -4.21 1.07
C GLN A 158 -22.97 -2.88 0.46
N GLU A 159 -23.76 -2.08 1.18
CA GLU A 159 -24.21 -0.76 0.72
C GLU A 159 -23.02 0.19 0.52
N GLN A 160 -22.05 0.17 1.44
CA GLN A 160 -20.82 0.96 1.31
C GLN A 160 -19.99 0.55 0.08
N GLU A 161 -19.88 -0.75 -0.19
CA GLU A 161 -19.20 -1.29 -1.37
C GLU A 161 -19.90 -0.88 -2.66
N GLU A 162 -21.24 -0.98 -2.72
CA GLU A 162 -22.03 -0.55 -3.87
C GLU A 162 -21.86 0.95 -4.14
N HIS A 163 -21.89 1.79 -3.10
CA HIS A 163 -21.62 3.22 -3.21
C HIS A 163 -20.17 3.51 -3.65
N ALA A 164 -19.18 2.75 -3.16
CA ALA A 164 -17.79 2.88 -3.61
C ALA A 164 -17.65 2.49 -5.10
N GLN A 165 -18.29 1.41 -5.53
CA GLN A 165 -18.28 0.98 -6.93
C GLN A 165 -18.96 1.99 -7.85
N ALA A 166 -20.09 2.57 -7.44
CA ALA A 166 -20.79 3.61 -8.20
C ALA A 166 -19.93 4.87 -8.36
N ARG A 167 -19.25 5.32 -7.29
CA ARG A 167 -18.33 6.46 -7.35
C ARG A 167 -17.13 6.19 -8.25
N ALA A 168 -16.54 5.00 -8.14
CA ALA A 168 -15.43 4.57 -9.00
C ALA A 168 -15.85 4.49 -10.48
N GLN A 169 -17.08 4.06 -10.77
CA GLN A 169 -17.61 4.04 -12.13
C GLN A 169 -17.80 5.46 -12.69
N GLN A 170 -18.43 6.35 -11.94
CA GLN A 170 -18.66 7.74 -12.37
C GLN A 170 -17.35 8.46 -12.70
N GLN A 171 -16.32 8.28 -11.88
CA GLN A 171 -15.01 8.85 -12.16
C GLN A 171 -14.32 8.21 -13.34
N TRP A 172 -14.34 6.88 -13.44
CA TRP A 172 -13.79 6.19 -14.59
C TRP A 172 -14.35 6.73 -15.91
N ASP A 173 -15.66 6.98 -15.95
CA ASP A 173 -16.35 7.55 -17.11
C ASP A 173 -15.95 9.01 -17.40
N ALA A 174 -15.38 9.71 -16.42
CA ALA A 174 -14.87 11.07 -16.58
C ALA A 174 -13.40 11.13 -17.05
N LEU A 175 -12.63 10.04 -16.90
CA LEU A 175 -11.23 10.00 -17.30
C LEU A 175 -11.09 9.93 -18.83
N ALA A 176 -10.12 10.67 -19.36
CA ALA A 176 -9.69 10.46 -20.74
C ALA A 176 -8.84 9.18 -20.79
N VAL A 177 -9.29 8.18 -21.57
CA VAL A 177 -8.60 6.89 -21.70
C VAL A 177 -8.37 6.56 -23.17
N HIS A 178 -7.11 6.32 -23.53
CA HIS A 178 -6.70 5.78 -24.83
C HIS A 178 -6.53 4.27 -24.72
N ARG A 179 -7.19 3.51 -25.62
CA ARG A 179 -7.15 2.05 -25.64
C ARG A 179 -6.63 1.56 -26.99
N PRO A 180 -5.48 0.89 -27.04
CA PRO A 180 -5.00 0.22 -28.26
C PRO A 180 -5.78 -1.08 -28.51
N ASP A 181 -5.85 -1.53 -29.77
CA ASP A 181 -6.63 -2.71 -30.21
C ASP A 181 -6.37 -3.97 -29.36
N TRP A 182 -5.11 -4.20 -28.95
CA TRP A 182 -4.77 -5.38 -28.15
C TRP A 182 -5.40 -5.36 -26.76
N SER A 183 -5.68 -4.16 -26.20
CA SER A 183 -6.28 -4.02 -24.87
C SER A 183 -7.76 -4.38 -24.86
N GLU A 184 -8.42 -4.32 -26.03
CA GLU A 184 -9.81 -4.74 -26.19
C GLU A 184 -9.95 -6.25 -26.46
N ALA A 185 -8.84 -6.95 -26.72
CA ALA A 185 -8.87 -8.38 -27.00
C ALA A 185 -9.20 -9.23 -25.75
N CYS A 186 -9.08 -8.67 -24.55
CA CYS A 186 -9.47 -9.39 -23.33
C CYS A 186 -10.98 -9.30 -23.12
N THR A 187 -11.63 -10.46 -23.21
CA THR A 187 -13.08 -10.57 -23.00
C THR A 187 -13.42 -11.14 -21.61
N GLU A 188 -12.52 -11.91 -21.00
CA GLU A 188 -12.65 -12.48 -19.65
C GLU A 188 -11.27 -12.52 -18.94
N PRO A 189 -11.13 -12.00 -17.71
CA PRO A 189 -9.90 -12.08 -16.91
C PRO A 189 -9.52 -13.51 -16.49
N PRO A 190 -8.24 -13.81 -16.19
CA PRO A 190 -7.09 -12.90 -16.18
C PRO A 190 -6.59 -12.58 -17.60
N CYS A 191 -6.36 -11.29 -17.86
CA CYS A 191 -5.97 -10.77 -19.18
C CYS A 191 -4.45 -10.81 -19.42
N SER A 192 -3.66 -11.07 -18.38
CA SER A 192 -2.18 -11.02 -18.43
C SER A 192 -1.56 -11.89 -19.50
N GLY A 193 -2.17 -13.04 -19.84
CA GLY A 193 -1.74 -13.89 -20.95
C GLY A 193 -1.80 -13.23 -22.34
N ILE A 194 -2.47 -12.08 -22.48
CA ILE A 194 -2.54 -11.30 -23.72
C ILE A 194 -1.39 -10.28 -23.80
N TYR A 195 -1.12 -9.58 -22.69
CA TYR A 195 -0.28 -8.37 -22.70
C TYR A 195 1.10 -8.54 -22.04
N SER A 196 1.27 -9.52 -21.14
CA SER A 196 2.51 -9.80 -20.42
C SER A 196 3.00 -11.20 -20.78
N LYS A 197 3.84 -11.27 -21.81
CA LYS A 197 4.48 -12.49 -22.30
C LYS A 197 5.99 -12.33 -22.23
N LEU A 198 6.49 -12.06 -21.03
CA LEU A 198 7.92 -11.90 -20.80
C LEU A 198 8.66 -13.18 -21.23
N GLU A 199 9.36 -13.12 -22.35
CA GLU A 199 9.99 -14.27 -22.99
C GLU A 199 11.44 -13.96 -23.39
N ASP A 200 12.22 -15.01 -23.62
CA ASP A 200 13.58 -14.88 -24.11
C ASP A 200 13.61 -14.31 -25.53
N GLY A 201 14.46 -13.32 -25.74
CA GLY A 201 14.71 -12.72 -27.05
C GLY A 201 15.45 -11.40 -26.96
N SER A 202 16.26 -11.13 -27.99
CA SER A 202 17.03 -9.89 -28.05
C SER A 202 16.15 -8.71 -28.48
N PRO A 203 16.09 -7.62 -27.69
CA PRO A 203 15.49 -6.36 -28.12
C PRO A 203 16.17 -5.78 -29.36
N LEU A 204 15.50 -4.84 -30.03
CA LEU A 204 16.03 -4.17 -31.22
C LEU A 204 17.26 -3.32 -30.85
N PRO A 205 18.48 -3.67 -31.31
CA PRO A 205 19.71 -3.00 -30.89
C PRO A 205 19.87 -1.59 -31.47
N SER A 206 19.01 -1.19 -32.41
CA SER A 206 19.06 0.12 -33.08
C SER A 206 18.28 1.22 -32.34
N VAL A 207 17.48 0.87 -31.34
CA VAL A 207 16.69 1.85 -30.59
C VAL A 207 17.58 2.45 -29.49
N PRO A 208 17.80 3.78 -29.50
CA PRO A 208 18.61 4.43 -28.48
C PRO A 208 17.89 4.37 -27.13
N TRP A 209 18.66 4.31 -26.04
CA TRP A 209 18.15 4.45 -24.68
C TRP A 209 17.39 5.78 -24.52
N ALA A 210 16.25 5.72 -23.85
CA ALA A 210 15.33 6.81 -23.60
C ALA A 210 15.40 7.31 -22.14
N GLY A 211 16.09 6.61 -21.24
CA GLY A 211 16.24 7.05 -19.86
C GLY A 211 17.19 8.25 -19.72
N LEU A 212 16.83 9.23 -18.88
CA LEU A 212 17.66 10.43 -18.66
C LEU A 212 18.99 10.12 -17.97
N ILE A 213 19.00 9.09 -17.10
CA ILE A 213 20.15 8.74 -16.26
C ILE A 213 20.65 7.31 -16.55
N GLY A 214 20.18 6.70 -17.65
CA GLY A 214 20.56 5.37 -18.11
C GLY A 214 19.87 4.21 -17.38
N GLU A 215 18.75 4.48 -16.73
CA GLU A 215 17.98 3.53 -15.94
C GLU A 215 17.34 2.43 -16.78
N ASP A 216 16.88 2.73 -17.98
CA ASP A 216 16.40 1.76 -18.96
C ASP A 216 17.51 0.77 -19.39
N ALA A 217 18.70 1.28 -19.69
CA ALA A 217 19.88 0.49 -20.01
C ALA A 217 20.30 -0.40 -18.85
N TRP A 218 20.24 0.13 -17.62
CA TRP A 218 20.54 -0.63 -16.42
C TRP A 218 19.51 -1.74 -16.20
N LEU A 219 18.21 -1.43 -16.25
CA LEU A 219 17.13 -2.40 -16.08
C LEU A 219 17.22 -3.51 -17.13
N GLN A 220 17.49 -3.17 -18.39
CA GLN A 220 17.66 -4.15 -19.45
C GLN A 220 18.85 -5.08 -19.20
N LYS A 221 20.01 -4.54 -18.81
CA LYS A 221 21.22 -5.36 -18.61
C LYS A 221 21.17 -6.20 -17.34
N ASN A 222 20.52 -5.69 -16.30
CA ASN A 222 20.59 -6.26 -14.95
C ASN A 222 19.34 -7.00 -14.53
N LEU A 223 18.15 -6.72 -15.07
CA LEU A 223 16.92 -7.44 -14.68
C LEU A 223 16.25 -8.10 -15.88
N PHE A 224 16.24 -7.45 -17.03
CA PHE A 224 15.54 -7.90 -18.24
C PHE A 224 16.50 -8.30 -19.36
N PHE A 225 17.61 -8.95 -18.99
CA PHE A 225 18.64 -9.36 -19.95
C PHE A 225 18.05 -10.34 -20.97
N GLU A 226 18.15 -9.99 -22.26
CA GLU A 226 17.55 -10.74 -23.37
C GLU A 226 16.07 -11.09 -23.14
N LYS A 227 15.29 -10.15 -22.59
CA LYS A 227 13.83 -10.29 -22.44
C LYS A 227 13.08 -9.33 -23.36
N LYS A 228 11.94 -9.80 -23.87
CA LYS A 228 10.99 -9.04 -24.68
C LYS A 228 9.53 -9.38 -24.30
N GLY A 229 8.58 -8.59 -24.79
CA GLY A 229 7.15 -8.88 -24.67
C GLY A 229 6.56 -8.76 -23.27
N GLY A 230 7.23 -8.06 -22.35
CA GLY A 230 6.70 -7.78 -21.01
C GLY A 230 5.63 -6.69 -21.01
N PHE A 231 5.16 -6.35 -19.80
CA PHE A 231 4.21 -5.29 -19.54
C PHE A 231 4.77 -4.25 -18.57
N PHE A 232 4.76 -2.98 -18.96
CA PHE A 232 5.16 -1.88 -18.08
C PHE A 232 3.95 -1.06 -17.59
N LEU A 233 4.09 -0.48 -16.41
CA LEU A 233 3.25 0.61 -15.94
C LEU A 233 4.17 1.79 -15.61
N GLY A 234 3.92 2.94 -16.25
CA GLY A 234 4.72 4.15 -16.06
C GLY A 234 3.87 5.37 -15.68
N PHE A 235 4.49 6.27 -14.93
CA PHE A 235 3.97 7.60 -14.62
C PHE A 235 4.93 8.68 -15.16
N GLY A 236 4.47 9.93 -15.26
CA GLY A 236 5.33 11.09 -15.49
C GLY A 236 6.03 11.12 -16.85
N CYS A 237 5.40 10.58 -17.90
CA CYS A 237 6.01 10.47 -19.23
C CYS A 237 5.82 11.74 -20.11
N ALA A 238 5.54 12.89 -19.47
CA ALA A 238 5.33 14.20 -20.09
C ALA A 238 6.43 14.59 -21.10
N ALA A 239 7.69 14.21 -20.86
CA ALA A 239 8.75 14.31 -21.86
C ALA A 239 8.92 12.96 -22.57
N LYS A 240 8.57 12.91 -23.86
CA LYS A 240 8.63 11.72 -24.75
C LYS A 240 9.96 10.96 -24.67
N ASP A 241 11.05 11.67 -24.39
CA ASP A 241 12.42 11.18 -24.34
C ASP A 241 12.96 11.01 -22.91
N ALA A 242 12.11 11.08 -21.87
CA ALA A 242 12.49 10.94 -20.46
C ALA A 242 11.69 9.85 -19.72
N CYS A 243 10.83 9.12 -20.43
CA CYS A 243 10.04 8.04 -19.87
C CYS A 243 10.88 6.76 -19.86
N SER A 244 11.32 6.29 -18.69
CA SER A 244 12.16 5.09 -18.57
C SER A 244 11.50 3.83 -19.18
N ALA A 245 10.17 3.83 -19.29
CA ALA A 245 9.40 2.77 -19.93
C ALA A 245 9.40 2.84 -21.48
N ALA A 246 9.76 3.98 -22.07
CA ALA A 246 9.69 4.21 -23.52
C ALA A 246 10.56 3.24 -24.31
N TRP A 247 11.77 2.96 -23.81
CA TRP A 247 12.67 2.02 -24.45
C TRP A 247 12.10 0.59 -24.47
N PHE A 248 11.46 0.14 -23.39
CA PHE A 248 10.85 -1.19 -23.33
C PHE A 248 9.71 -1.34 -24.35
N ALA A 249 8.89 -0.31 -24.52
CA ALA A 249 7.85 -0.28 -25.54
C ALA A 249 8.44 -0.40 -26.95
N GLN A 250 9.41 0.44 -27.28
CA GLN A 250 9.92 0.60 -28.65
C GLN A 250 10.93 -0.49 -29.06
N ALA A 251 11.84 -0.87 -28.17
CA ALA A 251 12.94 -1.78 -28.46
C ALA A 251 12.61 -3.22 -28.13
N ALA A 252 11.92 -3.46 -27.01
CA ALA A 252 11.64 -4.81 -26.50
C ALA A 252 10.21 -5.28 -26.83
N GLY A 253 9.40 -4.46 -27.50
CA GLY A 253 8.03 -4.80 -27.90
C GLY A 253 7.09 -5.02 -26.72
N TRP A 254 7.35 -4.36 -25.60
CA TRP A 254 6.50 -4.46 -24.41
C TRP A 254 5.19 -3.72 -24.65
N LYS A 255 4.12 -4.23 -24.05
CA LYS A 255 2.86 -3.49 -23.90
C LYS A 255 2.89 -2.73 -22.58
N GLY A 256 1.99 -1.79 -22.39
CA GLY A 256 2.00 -1.06 -21.13
C GLY A 256 0.82 -0.14 -20.91
N LEU A 257 0.81 0.42 -19.71
CA LEU A 257 -0.09 1.46 -19.23
C LEU A 257 0.76 2.70 -18.87
N LEU A 258 0.34 3.86 -19.35
CA LEU A 258 0.87 5.16 -18.98
C LEU A 258 -0.23 5.97 -18.31
N VAL A 259 0.03 6.41 -17.09
CA VAL A 259 -0.86 7.30 -16.34
C VAL A 259 -0.20 8.69 -16.29
N GLU A 260 -0.85 9.67 -16.90
CA GLU A 260 -0.36 11.04 -16.98
C GLU A 260 -1.30 11.98 -16.23
N GLY A 261 -0.78 12.66 -15.22
CA GLY A 261 -1.54 13.58 -14.39
C GLY A 261 -1.81 14.91 -15.09
N ASP A 262 -0.90 15.35 -15.96
CA ASP A 262 -1.02 16.62 -16.65
C ASP A 262 -1.97 16.52 -17.86
N PRO A 263 -3.15 17.19 -17.85
CA PRO A 263 -4.07 17.18 -18.98
C PRO A 263 -3.48 17.82 -20.26
N GLY A 264 -2.51 18.73 -20.11
CA GLY A 264 -1.80 19.38 -21.20
C GLY A 264 -0.82 18.46 -21.93
N GLU A 265 -0.20 17.52 -21.21
CA GLU A 265 0.82 16.61 -21.76
C GLU A 265 0.23 15.26 -22.21
N TYR A 266 -0.90 14.85 -21.64
CA TYR A 266 -1.53 13.55 -21.92
C TYR A 266 -1.66 13.22 -23.41
N LYS A 267 -2.08 14.20 -24.22
CA LYS A 267 -2.21 14.00 -25.67
C LYS A 267 -0.87 13.66 -26.33
N GLY A 268 0.19 14.35 -25.93
CA GLY A 268 1.55 14.11 -26.43
C GLY A 268 2.07 12.73 -26.04
N VAL A 269 1.73 12.26 -24.83
CA VAL A 269 2.05 10.91 -24.35
C VAL A 269 1.38 9.85 -25.23
N VAL A 270 0.06 9.94 -25.41
CA VAL A 270 -0.71 8.98 -26.23
C VAL A 270 -0.23 8.93 -27.68
N GLU A 271 0.07 10.10 -28.28
CA GLU A 271 0.60 10.16 -29.66
C GLU A 271 1.97 9.50 -29.81
N SER A 272 2.76 9.44 -28.74
CA SER A 272 4.12 8.89 -28.76
C SER A 272 4.16 7.41 -28.38
N PHE A 273 3.16 6.95 -27.63
CA PHE A 273 2.97 5.57 -27.22
C PHE A 273 1.59 5.06 -27.65
N PRO A 274 1.27 5.05 -28.97
CA PRO A 274 -0.06 4.68 -29.44
C PRO A 274 -0.42 3.22 -29.12
N ASP A 275 0.59 2.39 -28.89
CA ASP A 275 0.47 0.98 -28.52
C ASP A 275 0.37 0.74 -27.00
N ALA A 276 0.45 1.77 -26.15
CA ALA A 276 0.20 1.68 -24.71
C ALA A 276 -1.23 2.12 -24.39
N ILE A 277 -1.80 1.63 -23.29
CA ILE A 277 -3.00 2.23 -22.70
C ILE A 277 -2.58 3.58 -22.11
N GLY A 278 -3.32 4.64 -22.42
CA GLY A 278 -3.12 5.96 -21.81
C GLY A 278 -4.29 6.29 -20.88
N VAL A 279 -4.01 6.82 -19.69
CA VAL A 279 -5.01 7.34 -18.76
C VAL A 279 -4.59 8.74 -18.32
N ASN A 280 -5.46 9.74 -18.50
CA ASN A 280 -5.25 11.06 -17.93
C ASN A 280 -5.86 11.12 -16.53
N ALA A 281 -5.04 10.94 -15.50
CA ALA A 281 -5.45 11.00 -14.11
C ALA A 281 -4.22 11.21 -13.21
N ALA A 282 -4.42 11.87 -12.07
CA ALA A 282 -3.50 11.73 -10.96
C ALA A 282 -3.82 10.45 -10.18
N VAL A 283 -2.85 9.96 -9.40
CA VAL A 283 -3.03 8.78 -8.53
C VAL A 283 -2.86 9.16 -7.08
N CYS A 284 -3.82 8.72 -6.26
CA CYS A 284 -3.91 9.00 -4.83
C CYS A 284 -4.37 7.75 -4.09
N THR A 285 -4.06 7.64 -2.80
CA THR A 285 -4.65 6.61 -1.92
C THR A 285 -6.17 6.68 -1.86
N ASP A 286 -6.70 7.90 -1.78
CA ASP A 286 -8.12 8.19 -1.76
C ASP A 286 -8.59 8.90 -3.03
N GLN A 287 -9.87 8.68 -3.34
CA GLN A 287 -10.56 9.40 -4.40
C GLN A 287 -10.76 10.87 -4.02
N GLN A 288 -10.17 11.79 -4.78
CA GLN A 288 -10.25 13.23 -4.53
C GLN A 288 -9.91 14.07 -5.78
N THR A 289 -10.10 15.38 -5.67
CA THR A 289 -9.58 16.35 -6.64
C THR A 289 -8.33 16.99 -6.03
N VAL A 290 -7.23 17.03 -6.78
CA VAL A 290 -5.96 17.61 -6.34
C VAL A 290 -5.52 18.75 -7.23
N ARG A 291 -4.66 19.61 -6.71
CA ARG A 291 -4.02 20.65 -7.53
C ARG A 291 -2.82 20.06 -8.24
N TYR A 292 -2.80 20.22 -9.55
CA TYR A 292 -1.71 19.77 -10.40
C TYR A 292 -0.90 20.97 -10.92
N HIS A 293 0.41 20.88 -10.77
CA HIS A 293 1.35 21.86 -11.30
C HIS A 293 1.96 21.33 -12.60
N SER A 294 1.69 22.03 -13.70
CA SER A 294 2.13 21.68 -15.06
C SER A 294 3.47 22.33 -15.39
N ASP A 295 4.57 21.59 -15.24
CA ASP A 295 5.92 22.04 -15.60
C ASP A 295 6.78 20.91 -16.21
N GLY A 296 6.20 20.16 -17.15
CA GLY A 296 6.89 19.08 -17.85
C GLY A 296 7.52 18.07 -16.87
N THR A 297 8.84 17.89 -16.94
CA THR A 297 9.60 16.96 -16.08
C THR A 297 9.56 17.34 -14.59
N TRP A 298 9.30 18.60 -14.23
CA TRP A 298 9.26 19.07 -12.83
C TRP A 298 7.83 19.21 -12.29
N GLY A 299 6.82 18.89 -13.11
CA GLY A 299 5.41 18.94 -12.74
C GLY A 299 4.98 17.77 -11.85
N GLY A 300 3.82 17.91 -11.22
CA GLY A 300 3.26 16.87 -10.36
C GLY A 300 2.07 17.35 -9.55
N VAL A 301 1.59 16.49 -8.64
CA VAL A 301 0.53 16.86 -7.69
C VAL A 301 1.13 17.79 -6.64
N TRP A 302 0.75 19.06 -6.70
CA TRP A 302 1.30 20.12 -5.85
C TRP A 302 1.14 19.84 -4.36
N ASP A 303 0.04 19.18 -4.00
CA ASP A 303 -0.32 18.87 -2.62
C ASP A 303 0.58 17.78 -2.00
N PHE A 304 1.21 16.94 -2.82
CA PHE A 304 2.14 15.90 -2.39
C PHE A 304 3.60 16.28 -2.60
N MET A 305 3.86 17.30 -3.42
CA MET A 305 5.20 17.78 -3.72
C MET A 305 5.90 18.33 -2.45
N PRO A 306 7.07 17.79 -2.08
CA PRO A 306 7.79 18.25 -0.89
C PRO A 306 8.14 19.73 -0.96
N GLU A 307 8.01 20.44 0.17
CA GLU A 307 8.26 21.88 0.24
C GLU A 307 9.66 22.27 -0.24
N ALA A 308 10.68 21.47 0.08
CA ALA A 308 12.05 21.72 -0.37
C ALA A 308 12.17 21.67 -1.90
N TYR A 309 11.47 20.72 -2.53
CA TYR A 309 11.44 20.59 -3.99
C TYR A 309 10.69 21.77 -4.62
N ARG A 310 9.56 22.20 -4.04
CA ARG A 310 8.85 23.42 -4.49
C ARG A 310 9.73 24.65 -4.41
N GLN A 311 10.51 24.81 -3.35
CA GLN A 311 11.41 25.96 -3.19
C GLN A 311 12.59 25.94 -4.17
N GLU A 312 13.05 24.75 -4.57
CA GLU A 312 14.17 24.60 -5.50
C GLU A 312 13.74 24.78 -6.96
N HIS A 313 12.64 24.13 -7.36
CA HIS A 313 12.21 24.05 -8.75
C HIS A 313 11.13 25.06 -9.11
N HIS A 314 10.30 25.47 -8.15
CA HIS A 314 9.12 26.31 -8.34
C HIS A 314 9.13 27.59 -7.46
N PRO A 315 10.26 28.31 -7.32
CA PRO A 315 10.41 29.38 -6.31
C PRO A 315 9.53 30.61 -6.55
N GLU A 316 9.04 30.80 -7.78
CA GLU A 316 8.19 31.92 -8.17
C GLU A 316 6.71 31.53 -8.29
N ASP A 317 6.39 30.23 -8.19
CA ASP A 317 5.04 29.75 -8.38
C ASP A 317 4.19 29.93 -7.13
N THR A 318 2.92 30.23 -7.40
CA THR A 318 1.87 30.30 -6.38
C THR A 318 0.83 29.24 -6.67
N GLU A 319 0.12 28.82 -5.63
CA GLU A 319 -0.97 27.85 -5.77
C GLU A 319 -2.14 28.36 -6.65
N ASP A 320 -2.18 29.67 -6.93
CA ASP A 320 -3.19 30.31 -7.75
C ASP A 320 -3.08 29.87 -9.22
N GLY A 321 -4.19 29.34 -9.76
CA GLY A 321 -4.31 29.01 -11.19
C GLY A 321 -3.82 27.62 -11.60
N MET A 322 -3.41 26.78 -10.64
CA MET A 322 -3.14 25.36 -10.89
C MET A 322 -4.40 24.64 -11.36
N ALA A 323 -4.23 23.63 -12.22
CA ALA A 323 -5.34 22.82 -12.70
C ALA A 323 -5.86 21.91 -11.59
N GLU A 324 -7.18 21.78 -11.49
CA GLU A 324 -7.80 20.75 -10.66
C GLU A 324 -7.89 19.46 -11.49
N VAL A 325 -7.27 18.40 -10.97
CA VAL A 325 -7.19 17.10 -11.64
C VAL A 325 -7.82 16.03 -10.75
N GLU A 326 -8.60 15.15 -11.38
CA GLU A 326 -9.15 13.97 -10.71
C GLU A 326 -8.01 13.03 -10.30
N CYS A 327 -8.00 12.68 -9.01
CA CYS A 327 -7.04 11.78 -8.41
C CYS A 327 -7.75 10.53 -7.92
N THR A 328 -7.27 9.36 -8.37
CA THR A 328 -7.97 8.10 -8.12
C THR A 328 -7.00 6.99 -7.72
N PRO A 329 -7.42 6.01 -6.91
CA PRO A 329 -6.54 4.90 -6.54
C PRO A 329 -6.07 4.09 -7.74
N LEU A 330 -4.77 3.74 -7.76
CA LEU A 330 -4.20 2.93 -8.83
C LEU A 330 -4.93 1.59 -8.96
N GLN A 331 -5.32 0.99 -7.83
CA GLN A 331 -6.09 -0.26 -7.83
C GLN A 331 -7.41 -0.13 -8.62
N VAL A 332 -8.07 1.04 -8.58
CA VAL A 332 -9.32 1.27 -9.34
C VAL A 332 -9.03 1.28 -10.84
N ILE A 333 -7.98 2.00 -11.27
CA ILE A 333 -7.56 2.05 -12.68
C ILE A 333 -7.24 0.63 -13.19
N LEU A 334 -6.45 -0.12 -12.43
CA LEU A 334 -6.06 -1.49 -12.82
C LEU A 334 -7.24 -2.44 -12.88
N ASN A 335 -8.16 -2.38 -11.90
CA ASN A 335 -9.39 -3.18 -11.91
C ASN A 335 -10.25 -2.88 -13.15
N LYS A 336 -10.42 -1.61 -13.52
CA LYS A 336 -11.21 -1.19 -14.69
C LYS A 336 -10.58 -1.62 -16.01
N LEU A 337 -9.27 -1.78 -16.05
CA LEU A 337 -8.52 -2.25 -17.21
C LEU A 337 -8.29 -3.77 -17.22
N GLY A 338 -8.67 -4.48 -16.16
CA GLY A 338 -8.41 -5.92 -16.03
C GLY A 338 -6.91 -6.25 -15.99
N ILE A 339 -6.09 -5.34 -15.45
CA ILE A 339 -4.64 -5.52 -15.32
C ILE A 339 -4.34 -6.13 -13.95
N ASP A 340 -3.78 -7.33 -13.95
CA ASP A 340 -3.46 -8.12 -12.75
C ASP A 340 -1.99 -8.54 -12.65
N ALA A 341 -1.20 -8.19 -13.65
CA ALA A 341 0.24 -8.48 -13.71
C ALA A 341 1.00 -7.32 -14.36
N ILE A 342 2.15 -6.97 -13.79
CA ILE A 342 3.05 -5.90 -14.25
C ILE A 342 4.50 -6.41 -14.15
N ASP A 343 5.24 -6.42 -15.26
CA ASP A 343 6.64 -6.82 -15.25
C ASP A 343 7.55 -5.69 -14.72
N LEU A 344 7.23 -4.44 -15.06
CA LEU A 344 7.97 -3.26 -14.62
C LEU A 344 7.02 -2.12 -14.24
N LEU A 345 7.03 -1.71 -12.97
CA LEU A 345 6.35 -0.52 -12.46
C LEU A 345 7.38 0.60 -12.28
N VAL A 346 7.22 1.73 -12.96
CA VAL A 346 8.08 2.91 -12.83
C VAL A 346 7.26 4.05 -12.25
N VAL A 347 7.56 4.46 -11.02
CA VAL A 347 6.89 5.54 -10.29
C VAL A 347 7.83 6.74 -10.21
N ASP A 348 7.55 7.76 -11.01
CA ASP A 348 8.27 9.01 -11.06
C ASP A 348 7.23 10.13 -11.23
N VAL A 349 6.84 10.74 -10.10
CA VAL A 349 5.72 11.70 -10.01
C VAL A 349 6.06 12.92 -9.18
N ASN A 350 7.36 13.17 -8.97
CA ASN A 350 7.91 14.32 -8.26
C ASN A 350 7.29 14.57 -6.87
N GLY A 351 7.13 13.51 -6.07
CA GLY A 351 6.77 13.60 -4.64
C GLY A 351 5.56 12.76 -4.23
N GLY A 352 4.74 12.32 -5.19
CA GLY A 352 3.59 11.46 -4.95
C GLY A 352 3.91 9.97 -4.91
N GLU A 353 5.17 9.55 -4.84
CA GLU A 353 5.55 8.15 -5.04
C GLU A 353 4.93 7.23 -3.99
N LEU A 354 4.84 7.70 -2.74
CA LEU A 354 4.21 6.94 -1.65
C LEU A 354 2.70 6.81 -1.86
N GLU A 355 2.02 7.89 -2.27
CA GLU A 355 0.59 7.88 -2.59
C GLU A 355 0.25 6.87 -3.69
N VAL A 356 1.08 6.82 -4.74
CA VAL A 356 0.95 5.84 -5.83
C VAL A 356 1.06 4.42 -5.29
N LEU A 357 2.11 4.12 -4.52
CA LEU A 357 2.36 2.77 -4.02
C LEU A 357 1.32 2.33 -2.98
N GLN A 358 0.89 3.21 -2.08
CA GLN A 358 -0.15 2.95 -1.08
C GLN A 358 -1.53 2.70 -1.71
N SER A 359 -1.78 3.22 -2.92
CA SER A 359 -3.02 2.99 -3.65
C SER A 359 -3.10 1.64 -4.39
N LEU A 360 -2.09 0.78 -4.26
CA LEU A 360 -1.98 -0.51 -4.93
C LEU A 360 -1.95 -1.69 -3.94
N ASP A 361 -2.80 -2.69 -4.18
CA ASP A 361 -2.77 -3.96 -3.45
C ASP A 361 -1.91 -4.99 -4.21
N PHE A 362 -0.68 -5.19 -3.74
CA PHE A 362 0.27 -6.17 -4.31
C PHE A 362 -0.17 -7.63 -4.15
N GLY A 363 -1.18 -7.92 -3.30
CA GLY A 363 -1.82 -9.23 -3.23
C GLY A 363 -2.79 -9.49 -4.38
N ARG A 364 -3.28 -8.43 -5.03
CA ARG A 364 -4.21 -8.50 -6.16
C ARG A 364 -3.55 -8.33 -7.51
N VAL A 365 -2.43 -7.60 -7.55
CA VAL A 365 -1.68 -7.32 -8.78
C VAL A 365 -0.25 -7.83 -8.63
N ALA A 366 0.13 -8.80 -9.46
CA ALA A 366 1.46 -9.36 -9.46
C ALA A 366 2.46 -8.40 -10.13
N VAL A 367 3.21 -7.64 -9.33
CA VAL A 367 4.28 -6.75 -9.82
C VAL A 367 5.65 -7.41 -9.63
N LYS A 368 6.47 -7.48 -10.68
CA LYS A 368 7.80 -8.13 -10.61
C LYS A 368 8.91 -7.17 -10.17
N VAL A 369 8.97 -5.98 -10.77
CA VAL A 369 10.00 -4.97 -10.52
C VAL A 369 9.34 -3.62 -10.29
N VAL A 370 9.76 -2.92 -9.23
CA VAL A 370 9.38 -1.54 -8.94
C VAL A 370 10.61 -0.65 -9.03
N VAL A 371 10.48 0.45 -9.76
CA VAL A 371 11.44 1.54 -9.80
C VAL A 371 10.70 2.77 -9.26
N ALA A 372 11.25 3.42 -8.24
CA ALA A 372 10.68 4.62 -7.66
C ALA A 372 11.71 5.74 -7.65
N ALA A 373 11.32 6.93 -8.10
CA ALA A 373 12.05 8.17 -7.86
C ALA A 373 12.10 8.47 -6.36
N ILE A 374 13.28 8.79 -5.85
CA ILE A 374 13.51 9.04 -4.42
C ILE A 374 14.27 10.34 -4.15
N GLU A 375 14.76 11.00 -5.20
CA GLU A 375 15.56 12.22 -5.12
C GLU A 375 14.81 13.38 -4.46
N VAL A 376 13.50 13.41 -4.60
CA VAL A 376 12.63 14.45 -4.03
C VAL A 376 12.14 14.08 -2.62
N LEU A 377 12.20 12.79 -2.26
CA LEU A 377 11.68 12.29 -1.00
C LEU A 377 12.66 12.52 0.14
N ASP A 378 12.15 12.92 1.30
CA ASP A 378 12.96 12.96 2.52
C ASP A 378 13.27 11.54 3.04
N GLY A 379 14.20 11.45 4.00
CA GLY A 379 14.62 10.15 4.54
C GLY A 379 13.51 9.37 5.25
N VAL A 380 12.45 10.03 5.71
CA VAL A 380 11.29 9.36 6.35
C VAL A 380 10.43 8.72 5.27
N ALA A 381 10.08 9.47 4.23
CA ALA A 381 9.30 8.97 3.10
C ALA A 381 10.02 7.84 2.35
N GLN A 382 11.34 7.95 2.15
CA GLN A 382 12.14 6.86 1.57
C GLN A 382 12.11 5.59 2.43
N HIS A 383 12.17 5.74 3.76
CA HIS A 383 12.10 4.60 4.67
C HIS A 383 10.71 3.94 4.65
N GLU A 384 9.65 4.73 4.64
CA GLU A 384 8.27 4.25 4.58
C GLU A 384 7.97 3.51 3.27
N LEU A 385 8.40 4.08 2.13
CA LEU A 385 8.32 3.44 0.83
C LEU A 385 9.02 2.08 0.83
N ALA A 386 10.26 2.03 1.35
CA ALA A 386 11.02 0.78 1.42
C ALA A 386 10.36 -0.25 2.35
N ALA A 387 9.82 0.19 3.48
CA ALA A 387 9.13 -0.66 4.44
C ALA A 387 7.85 -1.27 3.84
N GLN A 388 7.06 -0.46 3.13
CA GLN A 388 5.84 -0.92 2.45
C GLN A 388 6.15 -1.98 1.38
N LEU A 389 7.13 -1.70 0.51
CA LEU A 389 7.53 -2.66 -0.52
C LEU A 389 8.11 -3.94 0.10
N SER A 390 8.90 -3.83 1.16
CA SER A 390 9.43 -5.00 1.87
C SER A 390 8.32 -5.85 2.48
N ALA A 391 7.30 -5.23 3.07
CA ALA A 391 6.13 -5.93 3.60
C ALA A 391 5.32 -6.65 2.50
N ALA A 392 5.35 -6.12 1.27
CA ALA A 392 4.75 -6.73 0.09
C ALA A 392 5.65 -7.77 -0.61
N GLY A 393 6.76 -8.19 0.00
CA GLY A 393 7.63 -9.26 -0.54
C GLY A 393 8.69 -8.79 -1.52
N PHE A 394 8.92 -7.48 -1.62
CA PHE A 394 9.99 -6.93 -2.47
C PHE A 394 11.32 -6.83 -1.74
N GLN A 395 12.41 -6.95 -2.50
CA GLN A 395 13.77 -6.82 -2.01
C GLN A 395 14.48 -5.70 -2.76
N PRO A 396 15.18 -4.79 -2.05
CA PRO A 396 15.94 -3.72 -2.71
C PRO A 396 17.10 -4.31 -3.52
N VAL A 397 17.39 -3.70 -4.67
CA VAL A 397 18.51 -4.06 -5.53
C VAL A 397 19.63 -3.05 -5.40
N ALA A 398 20.82 -3.56 -5.09
CA ALA A 398 22.03 -2.77 -5.04
C ALA A 398 22.41 -2.25 -6.43
N LYS A 399 22.83 -0.99 -6.48
CA LYS A 399 23.34 -0.31 -7.68
C LYS A 399 24.76 0.17 -7.38
N ALA A 400 25.53 0.48 -8.42
CA ALA A 400 26.89 0.98 -8.23
C ALA A 400 26.88 2.24 -7.35
N SER A 401 27.62 2.22 -6.23
CA SER A 401 27.69 3.34 -5.30
C SER A 401 28.19 4.62 -6.00
N GLY A 402 27.52 5.75 -5.74
CA GLY A 402 27.84 7.04 -6.37
C GLY A 402 27.46 7.15 -7.84
N SER A 403 26.66 6.21 -8.37
CA SER A 403 25.96 6.40 -9.64
C SER A 403 24.72 7.27 -9.44
N GLU A 404 24.37 8.06 -10.45
CA GLU A 404 23.18 8.91 -10.42
C GLU A 404 21.90 8.09 -10.15
N MET A 405 21.80 6.88 -10.70
CA MET A 405 20.72 5.96 -10.36
C MET A 405 20.68 5.55 -8.89
N ALA A 406 21.83 5.35 -8.25
CA ALA A 406 21.86 4.99 -6.82
C ALA A 406 21.43 6.15 -5.92
N GLU A 407 21.61 7.39 -6.39
CA GLU A 407 21.24 8.61 -5.68
C GLU A 407 19.78 8.99 -5.91
N LYS A 408 19.24 8.72 -7.12
CA LYS A 408 17.91 9.19 -7.52
C LYS A 408 16.83 8.11 -7.55
N LEU A 409 17.18 6.84 -7.78
CA LEU A 409 16.19 5.78 -7.95
C LEU A 409 16.34 4.66 -6.91
N ALA A 410 15.23 4.26 -6.31
CA ALA A 410 15.13 2.97 -5.63
C ALA A 410 14.64 1.90 -6.61
N VAL A 411 15.23 0.71 -6.55
CA VAL A 411 14.83 -0.44 -7.40
C VAL A 411 14.58 -1.62 -6.49
N PHE A 412 13.43 -2.25 -6.68
CA PHE A 412 12.96 -3.37 -5.87
C PHE A 412 12.49 -4.50 -6.78
N VAL A 413 12.77 -5.73 -6.37
CA VAL A 413 12.36 -6.95 -7.10
C VAL A 413 11.54 -7.82 -6.16
N HIS A 414 10.37 -8.24 -6.60
CA HIS A 414 9.53 -9.16 -5.84
C HIS A 414 10.22 -10.51 -5.72
N GLU A 415 10.17 -11.14 -4.55
CA GLU A 415 10.90 -12.39 -4.29
C GLU A 415 10.55 -13.52 -5.27
N SER A 416 9.30 -13.57 -5.73
CA SER A 416 8.82 -14.55 -6.71
C SER A 416 9.35 -14.32 -8.14
N ALA A 417 9.84 -13.12 -8.46
CA ALA A 417 10.37 -12.78 -9.77
C ALA A 417 11.84 -13.20 -9.94
N TRP A 418 12.61 -13.32 -8.86
CA TRP A 418 14.04 -13.65 -8.90
C TRP A 418 14.38 -14.86 -9.77
N PRO A 419 13.69 -16.02 -9.70
CA PRO A 419 14.01 -17.15 -10.56
C PRO A 419 13.97 -16.84 -12.06
N GLN A 420 13.13 -15.89 -12.49
CA GLN A 420 13.00 -15.48 -13.88
C GLN A 420 14.05 -14.42 -14.28
N LEU A 421 14.52 -13.61 -13.33
CA LEU A 421 15.46 -12.51 -13.55
C LEU A 421 16.93 -12.89 -13.28
N LYS A 422 17.18 -14.03 -12.63
CA LYS A 422 18.52 -14.58 -12.30
C LYS A 422 19.46 -14.80 -13.50
N HIS A 423 18.96 -14.71 -14.73
CA HIS A 423 19.76 -14.83 -15.95
C HIS A 423 20.55 -13.55 -16.27
N ALA A 424 20.29 -12.46 -15.55
CA ALA A 424 21.06 -11.24 -15.73
C ALA A 424 22.44 -11.36 -15.07
N PRO A 425 23.52 -10.99 -15.79
CA PRO A 425 24.90 -11.32 -15.41
C PRO A 425 25.40 -10.68 -14.10
N ASP A 426 24.71 -9.65 -13.59
CA ASP A 426 25.26 -8.77 -12.55
C ASP A 426 24.35 -8.54 -11.31
N VAL A 427 23.26 -9.32 -11.12
CA VAL A 427 22.38 -9.13 -9.96
C VAL A 427 22.55 -10.23 -8.93
N GLU A 428 23.24 -9.90 -7.84
CA GLU A 428 23.29 -10.70 -6.63
C GLU A 428 22.11 -10.34 -5.71
N LYS A 429 21.46 -11.36 -5.14
CA LYS A 429 20.44 -11.19 -4.10
C LYS A 429 21.12 -10.59 -2.87
N VAL A 430 20.65 -9.45 -2.38
CA VAL A 430 21.12 -8.90 -1.10
C VAL A 430 20.52 -9.78 0.02
N GLU A 431 21.36 -10.53 0.73
CA GLU A 431 20.95 -11.11 2.01
C GLU A 431 20.90 -9.96 3.03
N LEU A 432 19.68 -9.68 3.53
CA LEU A 432 19.42 -8.62 4.51
C LEU A 432 19.97 -8.97 5.89
#